data_AF-T1A992-F1
#
_entry.id   AF-T1A992-F1
#
_cell.length_a   1.000
_cell.length_b   1.000
_cell.length_c   1.000
_cell.angle_alpha   90.00
_cell.angle_beta   90.00
_cell.angle_gamma   90.00
#
_symmetry.space_group_name_H-M   'P 1'
#
loop_
_entity.id
_entity.type
_entity.pdbx_description
1 polymer ?
#
loop_
_entity_poly.entity_id
_entity_poly.type
_entity_poly.pdbx_seq_one_letter_code
_entity_poly.pdbx_strand_id
1 'polypeptide(L)'
;MISSVAARLARLDRDINDADKAKVVAASGGYGLKDLSRRLVDALHGDFSAPASDSPPSPAGEGSELRAALIEAAKPLSDPALRELLLRLRQQADMVIDTVTPDHLIEAGFSAAATDRARSMVETFESFIAKHRDEITALQILYNRPTRAPLTFEAIRQLADSLQATAVSA
;
A
#
# COMPACT_ATOMS: atom_id res chain seq x y z
N MET A 1 -31.22 -6.36 -1.31
CA MET A 1 -31.83 -7.08 -0.17
C MET A 1 -31.02 -6.81 1.08
N ILE A 2 -31.62 -6.24 2.14
CA ILE A 2 -30.95 -5.88 3.40
C ILE A 2 -30.44 -7.13 4.15
N SER A 3 -31.16 -8.24 4.05
CA SER A 3 -30.73 -9.55 4.58
C SER A 3 -29.35 -9.98 4.07
N SER A 4 -29.04 -9.70 2.80
CA SER A 4 -27.72 -9.99 2.23
C SER A 4 -26.62 -9.14 2.86
N VAL A 5 -26.91 -7.86 3.14
CA VAL A 5 -25.96 -6.95 3.79
C VAL A 5 -25.67 -7.40 5.20
N ALA A 6 -26.71 -7.75 5.97
CA ALA A 6 -26.56 -8.26 7.33
C ALA A 6 -25.70 -9.53 7.38
N ALA A 7 -25.92 -10.48 6.46
CA ALA A 7 -25.13 -11.71 6.36
C ALA A 7 -23.65 -11.44 6.02
N ARG A 8 -23.37 -10.48 5.12
CA ARG A 8 -21.99 -10.10 4.76
C ARG A 8 -21.26 -9.43 5.91
N LEU A 9 -21.93 -8.57 6.68
CA LEU A 9 -21.35 -7.95 7.88
C LEU A 9 -20.99 -9.01 8.94
N ALA A 10 -21.86 -10.01 9.15
CA ALA A 10 -21.60 -11.10 10.07
C ALA A 10 -20.44 -12.00 9.63
N ARG A 11 -20.24 -12.20 8.32
CA ARG A 11 -19.07 -12.90 7.79
C ARG A 11 -17.80 -12.08 7.96
N LEU A 12 -17.84 -10.80 7.59
CA LEU A 12 -16.70 -9.90 7.74
C LEU A 12 -16.19 -9.85 9.19
N ASP A 13 -17.08 -9.90 10.19
CA ASP A 13 -16.72 -9.98 11.60
C ASP A 13 -15.86 -11.20 11.96
N ARG A 14 -16.02 -12.31 11.25
CA ARG A 14 -15.23 -13.54 11.43
C ARG A 14 -13.91 -13.51 10.65
N ASP A 15 -13.90 -12.78 9.54
CA ASP A 15 -12.78 -12.77 8.60
C ASP A 15 -11.71 -11.71 8.96
N ILE A 16 -11.98 -10.81 9.92
CA ILE A 16 -11.04 -9.75 10.33
C ILE A 16 -10.54 -9.90 11.77
N ASN A 17 -9.37 -9.31 12.05
CA ASN A 17 -8.75 -9.30 13.38
C ASN A 17 -9.40 -8.27 14.33
N ASP A 18 -9.05 -8.34 15.63
CA ASP A 18 -9.62 -7.47 16.66
C ASP A 18 -9.24 -5.99 16.52
N ALA A 19 -8.06 -5.69 15.95
CA ALA A 19 -7.66 -4.31 15.69
C ALA A 19 -8.54 -3.66 14.61
N ASP A 20 -8.89 -4.41 13.58
CA ASP A 20 -9.79 -3.95 12.52
C ASP A 20 -11.24 -3.84 13.01
N LYS A 21 -11.69 -4.72 13.92
CA LYS A 21 -12.98 -4.56 14.62
C LYS A 21 -13.04 -3.28 15.43
N ALA A 22 -11.96 -2.94 16.15
CA ALA A 22 -11.89 -1.69 16.91
C ALA A 22 -12.01 -0.45 16.01
N LYS A 23 -11.39 -0.47 14.81
CA LYS A 23 -11.55 0.60 13.81
C LYS A 23 -12.99 0.76 13.36
N VAL A 24 -13.71 -0.36 13.16
CA VAL A 24 -15.14 -0.33 12.79
C VAL A 24 -15.98 0.29 13.91
N VAL A 25 -15.75 -0.09 15.16
CA VAL A 25 -16.47 0.47 16.32
C VAL A 25 -16.26 1.99 16.42
N ALA A 26 -15.03 2.47 16.22
CA ALA A 26 -14.73 3.89 16.23
C ALA A 26 -15.44 4.64 15.08
N ALA A 27 -15.42 4.08 13.87
CA ALA A 27 -16.01 4.70 12.68
C ALA A 27 -17.55 4.62 12.65
N SER A 28 -18.16 3.67 13.34
CA SER A 28 -19.62 3.47 13.34
C SER A 28 -20.36 4.22 14.45
N GLY A 29 -19.64 4.96 15.29
CA GLY A 29 -20.20 5.61 16.47
C GLY A 29 -20.51 4.64 17.62
N GLY A 30 -19.72 3.57 17.76
CA GLY A 30 -19.79 2.63 18.88
C GLY A 30 -20.39 1.25 18.56
N TYR A 31 -20.77 0.97 17.31
CA TYR A 31 -21.37 -0.31 16.91
C TYR A 31 -20.35 -1.26 16.27
N GLY A 32 -20.26 -2.50 16.76
CA GLY A 32 -19.49 -3.54 16.09
C GLY A 32 -20.20 -4.08 14.83
N LEU A 33 -19.47 -4.83 14.00
CA LEU A 33 -20.04 -5.50 12.81
C LEU A 33 -21.20 -6.44 13.16
N LYS A 34 -21.06 -7.17 14.26
CA LYS A 34 -22.10 -8.05 14.80
C LYS A 34 -23.35 -7.28 15.20
N ASP A 35 -23.18 -6.11 15.82
CA ASP A 35 -24.31 -5.26 16.25
C ASP A 35 -25.03 -4.67 15.04
N LEU A 36 -24.28 -4.17 14.05
CA LEU A 36 -24.82 -3.66 12.80
C LEU A 36 -25.60 -4.76 12.05
N SER A 37 -25.05 -5.96 11.96
CA SER A 37 -25.74 -7.11 11.38
C SER A 37 -27.03 -7.43 12.13
N ARG A 38 -26.96 -7.52 13.47
CA ARG A 38 -28.12 -7.81 14.32
C ARG A 38 -29.21 -6.77 14.18
N ARG A 39 -28.88 -5.48 14.21
CA ARG A 39 -29.86 -4.39 14.05
C ARG A 39 -30.63 -4.48 12.73
N LEU A 40 -29.96 -4.85 11.63
CA LEU A 40 -30.60 -5.05 10.34
C LEU A 40 -31.52 -6.27 10.32
N VAL A 41 -31.14 -7.36 11.01
CA VAL A 41 -31.97 -8.57 11.13
C VAL A 41 -33.17 -8.30 12.04
N ASP A 42 -32.97 -7.65 13.18
CA ASP A 42 -34.02 -7.32 14.13
C ASP A 42 -35.06 -6.38 13.47
N ALA A 43 -34.61 -5.41 12.66
CA ALA A 43 -35.53 -4.56 11.88
C ALA A 43 -36.34 -5.33 10.82
N LEU A 44 -35.83 -6.45 10.30
CA LEU A 44 -36.57 -7.31 9.35
C LEU A 44 -37.59 -8.23 10.05
N HIS A 45 -37.35 -8.58 11.31
CA HIS A 45 -38.20 -9.49 12.10
C HIS A 45 -39.01 -8.76 13.18
N GLY A 46 -38.97 -7.43 13.20
CA GLY A 46 -39.74 -6.62 14.13
C GLY A 46 -41.21 -6.97 14.03
N ASP A 47 -41.84 -7.23 15.18
CA ASP A 47 -43.28 -7.42 15.23
C ASP A 47 -43.92 -6.02 15.16
N PHE A 48 -44.42 -5.66 13.97
CA PHE A 48 -45.15 -4.42 13.73
C PHE A 48 -46.65 -4.58 14.05
N SER A 49 -47.05 -5.71 14.64
CA SER A 49 -48.39 -5.88 15.20
C SER A 49 -48.46 -5.16 16.55
N ALA A 50 -48.88 -3.90 16.52
CA ALA A 50 -49.14 -3.14 17.76
C ALA A 50 -50.17 -3.90 18.64
N PRO A 51 -50.00 -3.99 19.98
CA PRO A 51 -51.12 -4.32 20.83
C PRO A 51 -52.17 -3.23 20.65
N ALA A 52 -53.43 -3.64 20.41
CA ALA A 52 -54.57 -2.76 20.21
C ALA A 52 -54.60 -1.63 21.26
N SER A 53 -54.02 -0.50 20.88
CA SER A 53 -54.01 0.74 21.64
C SER A 53 -55.04 1.62 20.97
N ASP A 54 -55.86 2.28 21.76
CA ASP A 54 -57.10 3.01 21.41
C ASP A 54 -56.89 4.27 20.53
N SER A 55 -55.88 4.26 19.65
CA SER A 55 -55.59 5.30 18.68
C SER A 55 -56.12 4.92 17.30
N PRO A 56 -56.67 5.88 16.54
CA PRO A 56 -57.22 5.60 15.22
C PRO A 56 -56.13 5.02 14.31
N PRO A 57 -56.43 4.00 13.47
CA PRO A 57 -55.46 3.40 12.59
C PRO A 57 -54.87 4.48 11.68
N SER A 58 -53.55 4.69 11.78
CA SER A 58 -52.83 5.52 10.82
C SER A 58 -52.98 4.91 9.42
N PRO A 59 -53.24 5.69 8.36
CA PRO A 59 -53.39 5.17 7.00
C PRO A 59 -52.09 4.61 6.41
N ALA A 60 -50.98 4.69 7.15
CA ALA A 60 -49.70 4.12 6.79
C ALA A 60 -49.64 2.66 7.28
N GLY A 61 -50.02 1.71 6.42
CA GLY A 61 -50.00 0.28 6.75
C GLY A 61 -48.62 -0.26 7.16
N GLU A 62 -48.59 -1.51 7.63
CA GLU A 62 -47.44 -2.26 8.16
C GLU A 62 -46.11 -2.06 7.39
N GLY A 63 -46.16 -1.85 6.07
CA GLY A 63 -44.99 -1.59 5.23
C GLY A 63 -44.28 -0.26 5.50
N SER A 64 -44.96 0.76 6.05
CA SER A 64 -44.36 2.06 6.38
C SER A 64 -43.50 2.01 7.64
N GLU A 65 -43.97 1.29 8.66
CA GLU A 65 -43.25 1.10 9.93
C GLU A 65 -42.01 0.24 9.75
N LEU A 66 -42.14 -0.87 9.00
CA LEU A 66 -41.01 -1.70 8.59
C LEU A 66 -39.95 -0.86 7.86
N ARG A 67 -40.36 0.00 6.92
CA ARG A 67 -39.44 0.85 6.18
C ARG A 67 -38.72 1.86 7.07
N ALA A 68 -39.42 2.46 8.02
CA ALA A 68 -38.82 3.37 9.00
C ALA A 68 -37.79 2.65 9.89
N ALA A 69 -38.13 1.46 10.40
CA ALA A 69 -37.22 0.64 11.19
C ALA A 69 -35.95 0.25 10.42
N LEU A 70 -36.08 -0.12 9.14
CA LEU A 70 -34.94 -0.43 8.28
C LEU A 70 -34.05 0.78 8.01
N ILE A 71 -34.63 1.97 7.81
CA ILE A 71 -33.87 3.21 7.61
C ILE A 71 -33.06 3.54 8.87
N GLU A 72 -33.67 3.44 10.06
CA GLU A 72 -32.97 3.71 11.32
C GLU A 72 -31.91 2.66 11.64
N ALA A 73 -32.14 1.37 11.31
CA ALA A 73 -31.14 0.33 11.46
C ALA A 73 -29.94 0.52 10.52
N ALA A 74 -30.17 1.01 9.31
CA ALA A 74 -29.14 1.27 8.31
C ALA A 74 -28.40 2.61 8.50
N LYS A 75 -28.87 3.48 9.40
CA LYS A 75 -28.34 4.84 9.61
C LYS A 75 -26.81 4.91 9.82
N PRO A 76 -26.15 4.01 10.57
CA PRO A 76 -24.68 4.03 10.67
C PRO A 76 -23.99 3.81 9.32
N LEU A 77 -24.58 3.01 8.42
CA LEU A 77 -24.05 2.73 7.08
C LEU A 77 -24.27 3.90 6.10
N SER A 78 -24.98 4.95 6.51
CA SER A 78 -25.12 6.18 5.73
C SER A 78 -23.84 7.02 5.71
N ASP A 79 -22.94 6.82 6.68
CA ASP A 79 -21.63 7.46 6.70
C ASP A 79 -20.73 6.89 5.58
N PRO A 80 -20.26 7.70 4.62
CA PRO A 80 -19.33 7.26 3.58
C PRO A 80 -18.02 6.70 4.14
N ALA A 81 -17.47 7.26 5.22
CA ALA A 81 -16.19 6.83 5.78
C ALA A 81 -16.27 5.40 6.30
N LEU A 82 -17.38 5.05 6.97
CA LEU A 82 -17.64 3.69 7.43
C LEU A 82 -17.77 2.73 6.24
N ARG A 83 -18.51 3.11 5.18
CA ARG A 83 -18.65 2.25 3.99
C ARG A 83 -17.32 1.95 3.32
N GLU A 84 -16.47 2.96 3.14
CA GLU A 84 -15.14 2.79 2.56
C GLU A 84 -14.25 1.89 3.41
N LEU A 85 -14.31 2.04 4.74
CA LEU A 85 -13.60 1.16 5.66
C LEU A 85 -14.05 -0.30 5.50
N LEU A 86 -15.36 -0.55 5.48
CA LEU A 86 -15.93 -1.89 5.32
C LEU A 86 -15.52 -2.55 4.00
N LEU A 87 -15.53 -1.78 2.91
CA LEU A 87 -15.09 -2.27 1.60
C LEU A 87 -13.60 -2.64 1.59
N ARG A 88 -12.76 -1.80 2.19
CA ARG A 88 -11.31 -2.05 2.29
C ARG A 88 -11.01 -3.28 3.14
N LEU A 89 -11.66 -3.42 4.29
CA LEU A 89 -11.53 -4.59 5.15
C LEU A 89 -11.99 -5.87 4.44
N ARG A 90 -13.07 -5.79 3.65
CA ARG A 90 -13.50 -6.93 2.84
C ARG A 90 -12.47 -7.32 1.80
N GLN A 91 -11.91 -6.33 1.09
CA GLN A 91 -10.87 -6.57 0.09
C GLN A 91 -9.63 -7.22 0.70
N GLN A 92 -9.25 -6.80 1.91
CA GLN A 92 -8.14 -7.39 2.66
C GLN A 92 -8.46 -8.84 3.09
N ALA A 93 -9.67 -9.10 3.56
CA ALA A 93 -10.12 -10.44 3.96
C ALA A 93 -10.24 -11.42 2.77
N ASP A 94 -10.58 -10.93 1.57
CA ASP A 94 -10.67 -11.72 0.35
C ASP A 94 -9.30 -12.02 -0.28
N MET A 95 -8.21 -11.48 0.27
CA MET A 95 -6.86 -11.72 -0.24
C MET A 95 -6.41 -13.14 0.12
N VAL A 96 -6.50 -14.04 -0.86
CA VAL A 96 -5.95 -15.40 -0.77
C VAL A 96 -4.45 -15.34 -1.03
N ILE A 97 -3.65 -15.57 0.01
CA ILE A 97 -2.20 -15.73 -0.14
C ILE A 97 -1.93 -17.17 -0.59
N ASP A 98 -1.22 -17.33 -1.71
CA ASP A 98 -0.70 -18.64 -2.11
C ASP A 98 0.36 -19.09 -1.09
N THR A 99 0.02 -20.12 -0.33
CA THR A 99 0.90 -20.71 0.70
C THR A 99 1.53 -22.02 0.24
N VAL A 100 1.20 -22.48 -0.97
CA VAL A 100 1.56 -23.81 -1.48
C VAL A 100 2.66 -23.73 -2.54
N THR A 101 2.77 -22.60 -3.25
CA THR A 101 3.84 -22.36 -4.23
C THR A 101 4.98 -21.59 -3.57
N PRO A 102 6.01 -22.25 -3.01
CA PRO A 102 7.19 -21.54 -2.53
C PRO A 102 7.97 -20.98 -3.72
N ASP A 103 8.41 -19.72 -3.60
CA ASP A 103 9.39 -19.17 -4.53
C ASP A 103 10.71 -19.96 -4.44
N HIS A 104 11.31 -20.25 -5.58
CA HIS A 104 12.61 -20.88 -5.67
C HIS A 104 13.69 -19.84 -5.98
N LEU A 105 14.78 -19.87 -5.22
CA LEU A 105 15.95 -19.03 -5.46
C LEU A 105 16.61 -19.44 -6.78
N ILE A 106 16.50 -18.59 -7.80
CA ILE A 106 17.07 -18.87 -9.14
C ILE A 106 18.59 -18.67 -9.14
N GLU A 107 19.10 -17.66 -8.44
CA GLU A 107 20.52 -17.36 -8.35
C GLU A 107 20.84 -16.64 -7.03
N ALA A 108 21.88 -17.11 -6.33
CA ALA A 108 22.52 -16.40 -5.23
C ALA A 108 24.02 -16.71 -5.26
N GLY A 109 24.78 -15.86 -5.94
CA GLY A 109 26.21 -16.03 -6.10
C GLY A 109 26.86 -14.86 -6.83
N PHE A 110 28.18 -14.92 -6.97
CA PHE A 110 28.92 -13.93 -7.76
C PHE A 110 28.64 -14.18 -9.25
N SER A 111 28.02 -13.22 -9.92
CA SER A 111 27.81 -13.29 -11.36
C SER A 111 29.16 -13.15 -12.08
N ALA A 112 29.52 -14.15 -12.90
CA ALA A 112 30.70 -14.09 -13.77
C ALA A 112 30.62 -12.85 -14.67
N ALA A 113 29.43 -12.55 -15.21
CA ALA A 113 29.19 -11.35 -16.01
C ALA A 113 29.37 -10.05 -15.21
N ALA A 114 29.03 -10.02 -13.91
CA ALA A 114 29.32 -8.86 -13.07
C ALA A 114 30.82 -8.72 -12.77
N THR A 115 31.51 -9.85 -12.59
CA THR A 115 32.96 -9.89 -12.37
C THR A 115 33.71 -9.40 -13.61
N ASP A 116 33.32 -9.86 -14.80
CA ASP A 116 33.92 -9.43 -16.06
C ASP A 116 33.63 -7.96 -16.37
N ARG A 117 32.42 -7.47 -16.08
CA ARG A 117 32.10 -6.03 -16.15
C ARG A 117 32.96 -5.20 -15.20
N ALA A 118 33.16 -5.67 -13.97
CA ALA A 118 34.02 -4.98 -13.01
C ALA A 118 35.49 -4.95 -13.47
N ARG A 119 36.00 -6.07 -14.00
CA ARG A 119 37.35 -6.15 -14.57
C ARG A 119 37.51 -5.18 -15.76
N SER A 120 36.59 -5.23 -16.71
CA SER A 120 36.60 -4.35 -17.89
C SER A 120 36.52 -2.87 -17.51
N MET A 121 35.73 -2.52 -16.49
CA MET A 121 35.64 -1.14 -15.99
C MET A 121 36.97 -0.64 -15.41
N VAL A 122 37.67 -1.47 -14.64
CA VAL A 122 38.99 -1.13 -14.09
C VAL A 122 40.02 -1.00 -15.21
N GLU A 123 40.08 -1.96 -16.13
CA GLU A 123 41.02 -1.93 -17.27
C GLU A 123 40.82 -0.70 -18.16
N THR A 124 39.55 -0.30 -18.38
CA THR A 124 39.20 0.89 -19.16
C THR A 124 39.67 2.16 -18.44
N PHE A 125 39.48 2.23 -17.13
CA PHE A 125 39.90 3.36 -16.31
C PHE A 125 41.43 3.48 -16.23
N GLU A 126 42.14 2.37 -16.05
CA GLU A 126 43.61 2.33 -16.09
C GLU A 126 44.15 2.78 -17.45
N SER A 127 43.54 2.30 -18.53
CA SER A 127 43.89 2.71 -19.90
C SER A 127 43.65 4.21 -20.14
N PHE A 128 42.56 4.76 -19.60
CA PHE A 128 42.26 6.18 -19.65
C PHE A 128 43.34 7.00 -18.92
N ILE A 129 43.69 6.61 -17.69
CA ILE A 129 44.73 7.29 -16.91
C ILE A 129 46.05 7.26 -17.68
N ALA A 130 46.45 6.12 -18.24
CA ALA A 130 47.71 6.00 -18.97
C ALA A 130 47.78 6.92 -20.20
N LYS A 131 46.68 7.02 -20.97
CA LYS A 131 46.61 7.86 -22.17
C LYS A 131 46.58 9.35 -21.86
N HIS A 132 45.85 9.76 -20.83
CA HIS A 132 45.62 11.17 -20.51
C HIS A 132 46.47 11.71 -19.36
N ARG A 133 47.43 10.91 -18.87
CA ARG A 133 48.31 11.27 -17.75
C ARG A 133 49.01 12.61 -17.94
N ASP A 134 49.51 12.84 -19.15
CA ASP A 134 50.29 14.04 -19.49
C ASP A 134 49.42 15.16 -20.08
N GLU A 135 48.11 14.96 -20.19
CA GLU A 135 47.15 15.95 -20.73
C GLU A 135 46.29 16.57 -19.63
N ILE A 136 45.93 15.78 -18.60
CA ILE A 136 45.06 16.22 -17.52
C ILE A 136 45.92 16.67 -16.33
N THR A 137 45.84 17.96 -16.01
CA THR A 137 46.58 18.60 -14.91
C THR A 137 46.43 17.88 -13.58
N ALA A 138 45.22 17.39 -13.23
CA ALA A 138 45.01 16.63 -12.00
C ALA A 138 45.78 15.30 -11.99
N LEU A 139 45.82 14.57 -13.11
CA LEU A 139 46.58 13.32 -13.20
C LEU A 139 48.09 13.59 -13.14
N GLN A 140 48.56 14.66 -13.78
CA GLN A 140 49.95 15.08 -13.66
C GLN A 140 50.33 15.37 -12.20
N ILE A 141 49.52 16.16 -11.47
CA ILE A 141 49.79 16.49 -10.06
C ILE A 141 49.81 15.24 -9.17
N LEU A 142 48.91 14.27 -9.43
CA LEU A 142 48.77 13.05 -8.64
C LEU A 142 49.87 12.01 -8.93
N TYR A 143 50.27 11.84 -10.20
CA TYR A 143 51.17 10.77 -10.65
C TYR A 143 52.60 11.24 -10.94
N ASN A 144 52.81 12.49 -11.34
CA ASN A 144 54.13 13.06 -11.56
C ASN A 144 54.45 13.96 -10.37
N ARG A 145 55.39 13.53 -9.52
CA ARG A 145 55.93 14.39 -8.46
C ARG A 145 57.08 15.26 -8.99
N PRO A 146 56.80 16.43 -9.60
CA PRO A 146 57.67 17.57 -9.40
C PRO A 146 56.86 18.67 -8.70
N THR A 147 57.15 18.84 -7.41
CA THR A 147 56.75 19.94 -6.52
C THR A 147 55.29 19.98 -6.03
N ARG A 148 55.12 20.56 -4.83
CA ARG A 148 53.91 20.64 -3.98
C ARG A 148 52.82 21.53 -4.60
N ALA A 149 52.48 21.34 -5.87
CA ALA A 149 51.36 22.04 -6.50
C ALA A 149 50.06 21.60 -5.80
N PRO A 150 49.26 22.53 -5.27
CA PRO A 150 47.99 22.19 -4.64
C PRO A 150 47.02 21.69 -5.71
N LEU A 151 46.30 20.61 -5.40
CA LEU A 151 45.21 20.13 -6.24
C LEU A 151 44.07 21.16 -6.21
N THR A 152 43.82 21.83 -7.33
CA THR A 152 42.75 22.83 -7.44
C THR A 152 41.42 22.17 -7.83
N PHE A 153 40.32 22.80 -7.44
CA PHE A 153 38.98 22.33 -7.81
C PHE A 153 38.79 22.27 -9.34
N GLU A 154 39.31 23.27 -10.06
CA GLU A 154 39.22 23.32 -11.52
C GLU A 154 39.92 22.12 -12.19
N ALA A 155 41.08 21.71 -11.69
CA ALA A 155 41.79 20.54 -12.21
C ALA A 155 41.01 19.24 -11.96
N ILE A 156 40.37 19.10 -10.80
CA ILE A 156 39.51 17.94 -10.49
C ILE A 156 38.26 17.94 -11.38
N ARG A 157 37.65 19.11 -11.60
CA ARG A 157 36.49 19.25 -12.48
C ARG A 157 36.83 18.88 -13.92
N GLN A 158 37.97 19.33 -14.43
CA GLN A 158 38.46 18.96 -15.75
C GLN A 158 38.61 17.43 -15.89
N LEU A 159 39.17 16.75 -14.89
CA LEU A 159 39.27 15.29 -14.88
C LEU A 159 37.89 14.62 -14.89
N ALA A 160 36.94 15.12 -14.08
CA ALA A 160 35.58 14.58 -14.03
C ALA A 160 34.85 14.74 -15.38
N ASP A 161 34.97 15.91 -16.01
CA ASP A 161 34.35 16.20 -17.31
C ASP A 161 34.95 15.30 -18.41
N SER A 162 36.26 15.07 -18.41
CA SER A 162 36.93 14.16 -19.36
C SER A 162 36.53 12.68 -19.18
N LEU A 163 36.34 12.24 -17.93
CA LEU A 163 35.86 10.89 -17.62
C LEU A 163 34.41 10.69 -18.11
N GLN A 164 33.54 11.69 -17.89
CA GLN A 164 32.16 11.63 -18.35
C GLN A 164 32.05 11.63 -19.88
N ALA A 165 32.84 12.45 -20.58
CA ALA A 165 32.84 12.48 -22.05
C ALA A 165 33.27 11.14 -22.68
N THR A 166 34.21 10.44 -22.03
CA THR A 166 34.70 9.12 -22.48
C THR A 166 33.68 8.02 -22.17
N ALA A 167 33.01 8.08 -21.02
CA ALA A 167 31.97 7.12 -20.63
C ALA A 167 30.71 7.17 -21.50
N VAL A 168 30.43 8.30 -22.17
CA VAL A 168 29.30 8.47 -23.10
C VAL A 168 29.63 7.98 -24.53
N SER A 169 30.91 7.75 -24.83
CA SER A 169 31.39 7.37 -26.16
C SER A 169 31.78 5.88 -26.30
N ALA A 170 31.55 5.08 -25.25
CA ALA A 170 31.84 3.64 -25.17
C ALA A 170 30.54 2.84 -24.96
#